data_AF-A0A0L0VXD4-F1
#
_entry.id   AF-A0A0L0VXD4-F1
#
_cell.length_a   1.000
_cell.length_b   1.000
_cell.length_c   1.000
_cell.angle_alpha   90.00
_cell.angle_beta   90.00
_cell.angle_gamma   90.00
#
_symmetry.space_group_name_H-M   'P 1'
#
loop_
_entity.id
_entity.type
_entity.pdbx_description
1 polymer ?
#
loop_
_entity_poly.entity_id
_entity_poly.type
_entity_poly.pdbx_seq_one_letter_code
_entity_poly.pdbx_strand_id
1 'polypeptide(L)'
;MPFAVKQNSKFVGCRRIIKRLEVSSLKFSSLVHDKLIRILTQLLNKNGGCKRYPALKERSYSVVVAFYKKAMIPTNRLVSDLVAAEATNINTGHPDFIGGHKAMPPSECKDRSR
;
A
#
# COMPACT_ATOMS: atom_id res chain seq x y z
N MET A 1 -4.96 28.17 -12.11
CA MET A 1 -3.79 27.64 -12.82
C MET A 1 -3.96 26.14 -12.98
N PRO A 2 -4.37 25.62 -14.15
CA PRO A 2 -4.53 24.19 -14.33
C PRO A 2 -3.15 23.55 -14.52
N PHE A 3 -2.71 22.74 -13.56
CA PHE A 3 -1.59 21.82 -13.74
C PHE A 3 -2.01 20.76 -14.76
N ALA A 4 -1.85 21.07 -16.05
CA ALA A 4 -1.98 20.08 -17.12
C ALA A 4 -0.81 19.09 -17.00
N VAL A 5 -1.02 18.01 -16.26
CA VAL A 5 -0.13 16.84 -16.26
C VAL A 5 -0.06 16.33 -17.69
N LYS A 6 1.06 16.59 -18.38
CA LYS A 6 1.29 16.13 -19.74
C LYS A 6 1.30 14.59 -19.74
N GLN A 7 0.16 13.99 -20.10
CA GLN A 7 -0.06 12.54 -20.17
C GLN A 7 0.84 11.92 -21.23
N ASN A 8 2.11 11.69 -20.89
CA ASN A 8 3.07 11.16 -21.84
C ASN A 8 2.86 9.64 -21.99
N SER A 9 2.58 9.18 -23.21
CA SER A 9 2.30 7.76 -23.55
C SER A 9 3.42 6.80 -23.08
N LYS A 10 4.65 7.31 -22.99
CA LYS A 10 5.86 6.57 -22.56
C LYS A 10 5.75 5.89 -21.19
N PHE A 11 4.85 6.36 -20.31
CA PHE A 11 4.74 5.85 -18.93
C PHE A 11 3.45 5.09 -18.61
N VAL A 12 2.66 4.74 -19.64
CA VAL A 12 1.42 3.98 -19.47
C VAL A 12 1.67 2.61 -18.83
N GLY A 13 2.82 1.97 -19.09
CA GLY A 13 3.24 0.73 -18.44
C GLY A 13 3.40 0.87 -16.93
N CYS A 14 4.21 1.84 -16.47
CA CYS A 14 4.46 2.10 -15.05
C CYS A 14 3.17 2.43 -14.29
N ARG A 15 2.30 3.29 -14.84
CA ARG A 15 1.01 3.63 -14.22
C ARG A 15 0.10 2.41 -14.03
N ARG A 16 0.12 1.46 -14.96
CA ARG A 16 -0.64 0.19 -14.83
C ARG A 16 -0.09 -0.68 -13.71
N ILE A 17 1.23 -0.73 -13.51
CA ILE A 17 1.86 -1.47 -12.41
C ILE A 17 1.51 -0.81 -11.07
N ILE A 18 1.61 0.52 -10.97
CA ILE A 18 1.25 1.28 -9.76
C ILE A 18 -0.21 0.99 -9.37
N LYS A 19 -1.15 1.04 -10.33
CA LYS A 19 -2.56 0.69 -10.05
C LYS A 19 -2.76 -0.75 -9.58
N ARG A 20 -1.92 -1.71 -10.02
CA ARG A 20 -1.99 -3.10 -9.53
C ARG A 20 -1.56 -3.23 -8.07
N LEU A 21 -0.71 -2.32 -7.57
CA LEU A 21 -0.29 -2.32 -6.16
C LEU A 21 -1.44 -2.01 -5.20
N GLU A 22 -2.49 -1.32 -5.66
CA GLU A 22 -3.67 -1.02 -4.84
C GLU A 22 -4.30 -2.30 -4.30
N VAL A 23 -4.54 -3.28 -5.17
CA VAL A 23 -5.19 -4.53 -4.80
C VAL A 23 -4.33 -5.34 -3.82
N SER A 24 -3.01 -5.37 -3.99
CA SER A 24 -2.12 -6.06 -3.04
C SER A 24 -2.02 -5.34 -1.70
N SER A 25 -2.02 -4.00 -1.70
CA SER A 25 -1.91 -3.19 -0.49
C SER A 25 -3.19 -3.23 0.35
N LEU A 26 -4.36 -3.22 -0.30
CA LEU A 26 -5.65 -3.41 0.38
C LEU A 26 -5.77 -4.81 0.99
N LYS A 27 -5.30 -5.85 0.29
CA LYS A 27 -5.22 -7.21 0.86
C LYS A 27 -4.33 -7.25 2.09
N PHE A 28 -3.18 -6.59 2.03
CA PHE A 28 -2.26 -6.50 3.17
C PHE A 28 -2.90 -5.81 4.38
N SER A 29 -3.62 -4.70 4.18
CA SER A 29 -4.38 -4.02 5.23
C SER A 29 -5.34 -4.97 5.96
N SER A 30 -6.10 -5.78 5.20
CA SER A 30 -6.99 -6.79 5.78
C SER A 30 -6.24 -7.87 6.57
N LEU A 31 -5.11 -8.36 6.08
CA LEU A 31 -4.30 -9.35 6.80
C LEU A 31 -3.76 -8.81 8.12
N VAL A 32 -3.39 -7.52 8.17
CA VAL A 32 -2.97 -6.84 9.39
C VAL A 32 -4.14 -6.76 10.37
N HIS A 33 -5.32 -6.37 9.92
CA HIS A 33 -6.53 -6.35 10.74
C HIS A 33 -6.86 -7.71 11.36
N ASP A 34 -6.79 -8.79 10.57
CA ASP A 34 -7.02 -10.15 11.07
C ASP A 34 -5.97 -10.56 12.11
N LYS A 35 -4.72 -10.15 11.90
CA LYS A 35 -3.64 -10.40 12.87
C LYS A 35 -3.85 -9.63 14.18
N LEU A 36 -4.33 -8.39 14.12
CA LEU A 36 -4.69 -7.60 15.29
C LEU A 36 -5.80 -8.25 16.11
N ILE A 37 -6.87 -8.75 15.45
CA ILE A 37 -7.93 -9.50 16.11
C ILE A 37 -7.38 -10.77 16.77
N ARG A 38 -6.51 -11.51 16.07
CA ARG A 38 -5.92 -12.74 16.61
C ARG A 38 -5.07 -12.46 17.85
N ILE A 39 -4.27 -11.40 17.84
CA ILE A 39 -3.47 -10.97 18.99
C ILE A 39 -4.38 -10.59 20.16
N LEU A 40 -5.43 -9.80 19.91
CA LEU A 40 -6.41 -9.43 20.93
C LEU A 40 -7.01 -10.65 21.62
N THR A 41 -7.47 -11.65 20.85
CA THR A 41 -8.03 -12.90 21.40
C THR A 41 -7.02 -13.65 22.26
N GLN A 42 -5.76 -13.74 21.81
CA GLN A 42 -4.69 -14.39 22.58
C GLN A 42 -4.41 -13.67 23.90
N LEU A 43 -4.36 -12.33 23.90
CA LEU A 43 -4.15 -11.52 25.10
C LEU A 43 -5.28 -11.71 26.11
N LEU A 44 -6.52 -11.65 25.66
CA LEU A 44 -7.71 -11.81 26.52
C LEU A 44 -7.85 -13.23 27.08
N ASN A 45 -7.33 -14.25 26.39
CA ASN A 45 -7.35 -15.64 26.88
C ASN A 45 -6.22 -15.94 27.87
N LYS A 46 -5.06 -15.30 27.70
CA LYS A 46 -3.90 -15.45 28.60
C LYS A 46 -4.05 -14.68 29.91
N ASN A 47 -4.82 -13.60 29.92
CA ASN A 47 -4.96 -12.76 31.10
C ASN A 47 -5.85 -13.44 32.16
N GLY A 48 -5.24 -13.90 33.27
CA GLY A 48 -5.94 -14.53 34.39
C GLY A 48 -7.04 -13.65 34.99
N GLY A 49 -6.87 -12.33 34.97
CA GLY A 49 -7.90 -11.37 35.41
C GLY A 49 -9.17 -11.42 34.54
N CYS A 50 -9.03 -11.65 33.23
CA CYS A 50 -10.17 -11.76 32.31
C CYS A 50 -10.96 -13.07 32.49
N LYS A 51 -10.36 -14.11 33.08
CA LYS A 51 -11.09 -15.34 33.47
C LYS A 51 -12.04 -15.09 34.65
N ARG A 52 -11.65 -14.21 35.58
CA ARG A 52 -12.46 -13.86 36.75
C ARG A 52 -13.65 -12.96 36.39
N TYR A 53 -13.51 -12.15 35.34
CA TYR A 53 -14.54 -11.19 34.90
C TYR A 53 -14.91 -11.41 33.41
N PRO A 54 -15.69 -12.45 33.09
CA PRO A 54 -16.01 -12.81 31.70
C PRO A 54 -16.78 -11.71 30.95
N ALA A 55 -17.71 -11.02 31.62
CA ALA A 55 -18.46 -9.91 31.00
C ALA A 55 -17.55 -8.73 30.61
N LEU A 56 -16.53 -8.42 31.41
CA LEU A 56 -15.55 -7.37 31.11
C LEU A 56 -14.69 -7.76 29.89
N LYS A 57 -14.31 -9.03 29.80
CA LYS A 57 -13.56 -9.58 28.65
C LYS A 57 -14.36 -9.42 27.35
N GLU A 58 -15.63 -9.81 27.35
CA GLU A 58 -16.50 -9.68 26.17
C GLU A 58 -16.72 -8.23 25.78
N ARG A 59 -16.98 -7.34 26.76
CA ARG A 59 -17.16 -5.92 26.48
C ARG A 59 -15.89 -5.30 25.90
N SER A 60 -14.72 -5.63 26.44
CA SER A 60 -13.43 -5.15 25.93
C SER A 60 -13.17 -5.65 24.50
N TYR A 61 -13.41 -6.94 24.24
CA TYR A 61 -13.27 -7.51 22.90
C TYR A 61 -14.17 -6.78 21.89
N SER A 62 -15.45 -6.59 22.23
CA SER A 62 -16.43 -5.92 21.36
C SER A 62 -16.03 -4.48 21.03
N VAL A 63 -15.60 -3.71 22.04
CA VAL A 63 -15.17 -2.30 21.85
C VAL A 63 -13.94 -2.22 20.95
N VAL A 64 -12.91 -3.05 21.18
CA VAL A 64 -11.67 -3.02 20.39
C VAL A 64 -11.91 -3.50 18.96
N VAL A 65 -12.72 -4.55 18.75
CA VAL A 65 -13.08 -5.00 17.40
C VAL A 65 -13.89 -3.95 16.66
N ALA A 66 -14.84 -3.27 17.32
CA ALA A 66 -15.57 -2.16 16.72
C ALA A 66 -14.64 -1.00 16.34
N PHE A 67 -13.63 -0.71 17.16
CA PHE A 67 -12.60 0.28 16.87
C PHE A 67 -11.77 -0.10 15.63
N TYR A 68 -11.26 -1.34 15.56
CA TYR A 68 -10.50 -1.81 14.39
C TYR A 68 -11.31 -1.75 13.11
N LYS A 69 -12.58 -2.17 13.14
CA LYS A 69 -13.48 -2.07 11.99
C LYS A 69 -13.66 -0.63 11.50
N LYS A 70 -13.81 0.33 12.43
CA LYS A 70 -13.92 1.76 12.08
C LYS A 70 -12.62 2.29 11.48
N ALA A 71 -11.46 1.88 12.02
CA ALA A 71 -10.14 2.30 11.55
C ALA A 71 -9.79 1.76 10.14
N MET A 72 -10.39 0.64 9.71
CA MET A 72 -10.16 0.10 8.36
C MET A 72 -10.62 1.04 7.24
N ILE A 73 -11.70 1.80 7.44
CA ILE A 73 -12.25 2.70 6.43
C ILE A 73 -11.24 3.80 6.05
N PRO A 74 -10.72 4.63 7.00
CA PRO A 74 -9.72 5.63 6.66
C PRO A 74 -8.39 5.02 6.22
N THR A 75 -8.02 3.83 6.71
CA THR A 75 -6.80 3.15 6.28
C THR A 75 -6.85 2.74 4.82
N ASN A 76 -7.95 2.10 4.39
CA ASN A 76 -8.12 1.69 3.00
C ASN A 76 -8.22 2.90 2.07
N ARG A 77 -8.90 3.97 2.51
CA ARG A 77 -8.93 5.23 1.78
C ARG A 77 -7.53 5.81 1.60
N LEU A 78 -6.73 5.86 2.67
CA LEU A 78 -5.35 6.35 2.60
C LEU A 78 -4.51 5.52 1.62
N VAL A 79 -4.66 4.19 1.62
CA VAL A 79 -3.97 3.30 0.66
C VAL A 79 -4.34 3.66 -0.78
N SER A 80 -5.63 3.82 -1.08
CA SER A 80 -6.09 4.22 -2.42
C SER A 80 -5.61 5.63 -2.80
N ASP A 81 -5.67 6.58 -1.86
CA ASP A 81 -5.24 7.97 -2.07
C ASP A 81 -3.72 8.04 -2.38
N LEU A 82 -2.90 7.25 -1.68
CA LEU A 82 -1.46 7.15 -1.93
C LEU A 82 -1.16 6.57 -3.31
N VAL A 83 -1.81 5.48 -3.70
CA VAL A 83 -1.62 4.89 -5.04
C VAL A 83 -2.06 5.85 -6.14
N ALA A 84 -3.16 6.58 -5.92
CA ALA A 84 -3.64 7.58 -6.85
C ALA A 84 -2.63 8.74 -7.00
N ALA A 85 -2.09 9.24 -5.89
CA ALA A 85 -1.07 10.29 -5.89
C ALA A 85 0.17 9.87 -6.71
N GLU A 86 0.72 8.68 -6.46
CA GLU A 86 1.87 8.15 -7.19
C GLU A 86 1.57 7.89 -8.68
N ALA A 87 0.32 7.57 -9.03
CA ALA A 87 -0.06 7.41 -10.42
C ALA A 87 -0.16 8.74 -11.19
N THR A 88 -0.28 9.88 -10.50
CA THR A 88 -0.42 11.20 -11.14
C THR A 88 0.89 11.80 -11.62
N ASN A 89 2.01 11.47 -10.98
CA ASN A 89 3.31 12.03 -11.32
C ASN A 89 4.43 10.99 -11.22
N ILE A 90 5.31 10.93 -12.22
CA ILE A 90 6.47 10.03 -12.23
C ILE A 90 7.73 10.88 -12.23
N ASN A 91 8.55 10.72 -11.21
CA ASN A 91 9.81 11.44 -11.06
C ASN A 91 10.88 10.90 -12.04
N THR A 92 11.02 11.55 -13.19
CA THR A 92 12.04 11.21 -14.20
C THR A 92 13.43 11.79 -13.91
N GLY A 93 13.54 12.64 -12.87
CA GLY A 93 14.83 13.17 -12.38
C GLY A 93 15.45 12.34 -11.25
N HIS A 94 14.84 11.20 -10.91
CA HIS A 94 15.36 10.31 -9.87
C HIS A 94 16.71 9.70 -10.31
N PRO A 95 17.74 9.62 -9.44
CA PRO A 95 19.06 9.10 -9.81
C PRO A 95 19.02 7.68 -10.38
N ASP A 96 18.07 6.85 -9.93
CA ASP A 96 17.86 5.48 -10.45
C ASP A 96 17.01 5.42 -11.73
N PHE A 97 16.53 6.57 -12.24
CA PHE A 97 15.76 6.60 -13.48
C PHE A 97 16.70 6.48 -14.69
N ILE A 98 16.93 5.24 -15.14
CA ILE A 98 17.73 4.95 -16.33
C ILE A 98 16.87 5.18 -17.58
N GLY A 99 17.10 6.28 -18.28
CA GLY A 99 16.50 6.54 -19.59
C GLY A 99 17.02 5.58 -20.68
N GLY A 100 16.26 5.40 -21.77
CA GLY A 100 16.56 4.41 -22.82
C GLY A 100 17.95 4.46 -23.44
N HIS A 101 18.63 5.61 -23.43
CA HIS A 101 20.02 5.74 -23.93
C HIS A 101 21.08 5.09 -23.02
N LYS A 102 20.80 4.91 -21.72
CA LYS A 102 21.68 4.23 -20.77
C LYS A 102 21.29 2.77 -20.50
N ALA A 103 20.13 2.33 -21.00
CA ALA A 103 19.63 0.96 -20.88
C ALA A 103 20.12 0.03 -22.01
N MET A 104 20.74 0.58 -23.06
CA MET A 104 21.43 -0.18 -24.09
C MET A 104 22.85 -0.51 -23.61
N PRO A 105 23.29 -1.78 -23.66
CA PRO A 105 24.68 -2.12 -23.39
C PRO A 105 25.60 -1.40 -24.39
N PRO A 106 26.79 -0.93 -23.96
CA PRO A 106 27.70 -0.17 -24.82
C PRO A 106 28.16 -0.91 -26.09
N SER A 107 27.90 -2.22 -26.19
CA SER A 107 28.18 -3.05 -27.36
C SER A 107 27.23 -2.83 -28.55
N GLU A 108 26.01 -2.30 -28.37
CA GLU A 108 25.05 -2.11 -29.48
C GLU A 108 25.09 -0.70 -30.11
N CYS A 109 25.73 0.28 -29.45
CA CYS A 109 25.77 1.66 -29.94
C CYS A 109 26.93 1.94 -30.92
N LYS A 110 27.82 0.96 -31.18
CA LYS A 110 29.04 1.17 -31.99
C LYS A 110 28.91 0.78 -33.47
N ASP A 111 27.85 0.07 -33.87
CA ASP A 111 27.72 -0.49 -35.23
C ASP A 111 26.85 0.32 -36.20
N ARG A 112 26.43 1.54 -35.84
CA ARG A 112 25.55 2.36 -36.71
C ARG A 112 26.17 3.69 -37.17
N SER A 113 27.50 3.72 -37.28
CA SER A 113 28.24 4.86 -37.84
C SER A 113 29.30 4.45 -38.88
N ARG A 114 29.06 3.36 -39.61
CA ARG A 114 29.75 3.03 -40.86
C ARG A 114 28.75 2.83 -41.97
#